data_AF-A0AAE5M3D6-F1
#
_entry.id   AF-A0AAE5M3D6-F1
#
_cell.length_a   1.000
_cell.length_b   1.000
_cell.length_c   1.000
_cell.angle_alpha   90.00
_cell.angle_beta   90.00
_cell.angle_gamma   90.00
#
_symmetry.space_group_name_H-M   'P 1'
#
loop_
_entity.id
_entity.type
_entity.pdbx_description
1 polymer ?
#
loop_
_entity_poly.entity_id
_entity_poly.type
_entity_poly.pdbx_seq_one_letter_code
_entity_poly.pdbx_strand_id
1 'polypeptide(L)'
;MKALKSFDYKILSGYMENYQTLVDEYKTQASEMSEQRYNRVEDVVKGITEVYNTATLQEQQLIKMLWWDKHPYDIIADVLGITENTIKHAREAILRRVAKASVYI
;
A
#
# COMPACT_ATOMS: atom_id res chain seq x y z
N MET A 1 13.15 -13.13 8.59
CA MET A 1 12.26 -11.99 8.29
C MET A 1 11.70 -11.48 9.60
N LYS A 2 11.91 -10.22 9.96
CA LYS A 2 11.37 -9.65 11.22
C LYS A 2 9.84 -9.62 11.12
N ALA A 3 9.13 -10.00 12.17
CA ALA A 3 7.68 -9.94 12.17
C ALA A 3 7.21 -8.47 12.21
N LEU A 4 6.31 -8.09 11.30
CA LEU A 4 5.63 -6.79 11.33
C LEU A 4 4.81 -6.66 12.62
N LYS A 5 4.96 -5.54 13.31
CA LYS A 5 4.14 -5.16 14.47
C LYS A 5 2.89 -4.40 14.00
N SER A 6 1.89 -4.28 14.89
CA SER A 6 0.66 -3.52 14.61
C SER A 6 0.92 -2.09 14.12
N PHE A 7 1.93 -1.43 14.68
CA PHE A 7 2.35 -0.09 14.26
C PHE A 7 2.86 -0.05 12.81
N ASP A 8 3.56 -1.08 12.34
CA ASP A 8 4.08 -1.14 10.98
C ASP A 8 2.94 -1.20 9.95
N TYR A 9 1.88 -1.97 10.23
CA TYR A 9 0.69 -2.01 9.36
C TYR A 9 0.02 -0.64 9.23
N LYS A 10 0.01 0.16 10.31
CA LYS A 10 -0.52 1.52 10.28
C LYS A 10 0.32 2.43 9.37
N ILE A 11 1.65 2.36 9.46
CA ILE A 11 2.55 3.12 8.60
C ILE A 11 2.36 2.72 7.14
N LEU A 12 2.39 1.41 6.85
CA LEU A 12 2.25 0.89 5.48
C LEU A 12 0.89 1.25 4.88
N SER A 13 -0.19 1.18 5.67
CA SER A 13 -1.51 1.65 5.22
C SER A 13 -1.48 3.14 4.91
N GLY A 14 -0.81 3.95 5.72
CA GLY A 14 -0.61 5.38 5.44
C GLY A 14 0.14 5.63 4.13
N TYR A 15 1.12 4.81 3.78
CA TYR A 15 1.78 4.91 2.46
C TYR A 15 0.85 4.55 1.31
N MET A 16 0.05 3.49 1.46
CA MET A 16 -0.94 3.11 0.44
C MET A 16 -1.97 4.23 0.20
N GLU A 17 -2.45 4.87 1.28
CA GLU A 17 -3.41 5.98 1.21
C GLU A 17 -2.83 7.24 0.55
N ASN A 18 -1.53 7.48 0.72
CA ASN A 18 -0.83 8.65 0.21
C ASN A 18 0.00 8.35 -1.06
N TYR A 19 -0.25 7.21 -1.72
CA TYR A 19 0.57 6.75 -2.83
C TYR A 19 0.76 7.81 -3.92
N GLN A 20 -0.31 8.50 -4.33
CA GLN A 20 -0.21 9.54 -5.36
C GLN A 20 0.69 10.71 -4.93
N THR A 21 0.54 11.18 -3.69
CA THR A 21 1.41 12.23 -3.12
C THR A 21 2.86 11.79 -3.10
N LEU A 22 3.15 10.52 -2.73
CA LEU A 22 4.50 9.97 -2.73
C LEU A 22 5.09 9.88 -4.14
N VAL A 23 4.28 9.53 -5.14
CA VAL A 23 4.68 9.53 -6.56
C VAL A 23 5.03 10.94 -7.03
N ASP A 24 4.25 11.93 -6.61
CA ASP A 24 4.50 13.33 -6.97
C ASP A 24 5.76 13.87 -6.28
N GLU A 25 5.94 13.56 -4.99
CA GLU A 25 7.18 13.84 -4.22
C GLU A 25 8.42 13.23 -4.89
N TYR A 26 8.34 11.97 -5.32
CA TYR A 26 9.41 11.26 -6.01
C TYR A 26 9.76 11.92 -7.37
N LYS A 27 8.76 12.20 -8.19
CA LYS A 27 8.96 12.72 -9.56
C LYS A 27 9.43 14.17 -9.58
N THR A 28 8.97 14.98 -8.64
CA THR A 28 9.28 16.41 -8.61
C THR A 28 10.62 16.71 -7.96
N GLN A 29 11.26 15.70 -7.33
CA GLN A 29 12.44 15.89 -6.48
C GLN A 29 12.28 17.15 -5.64
N ALA A 30 11.18 17.22 -4.87
CA ALA A 30 10.81 18.42 -4.13
C ALA A 30 12.07 19.05 -3.54
N SER A 31 12.39 20.28 -3.98
CA SER A 31 13.75 20.87 -4.01
C SER A 31 14.48 20.96 -2.66
N GLU A 32 13.84 20.52 -1.59
CA GLU A 32 14.29 20.50 -0.20
C GLU A 32 14.37 19.08 0.39
N MET A 33 14.15 18.04 -0.41
CA MET A 33 14.15 16.66 0.07
C MET A 33 15.57 16.16 0.31
N SER A 34 15.83 15.65 1.52
CA SER A 34 17.09 14.97 1.80
C SER A 34 17.20 13.66 1.02
N GLU A 35 18.42 13.24 0.67
CA GLU A 35 18.68 11.98 -0.01
C GLU A 35 18.09 10.77 0.74
N GLN A 36 18.17 10.78 2.08
CA GLN A 36 17.56 9.74 2.91
C GLN A 36 16.04 9.68 2.76
N ARG A 37 15.36 10.84 2.67
CA ARG A 37 13.92 10.88 2.42
C ARG A 37 13.59 10.44 1.00
N TYR A 38 14.38 10.87 0.02
CA TYR A 38 14.22 10.47 -1.37
C TYR A 38 14.29 8.96 -1.54
N ASN A 39 15.34 8.31 -1.04
CA ASN A 39 15.51 6.86 -1.13
C ASN A 39 14.33 6.12 -0.48
N ARG A 40 13.88 6.58 0.70
CA ARG A 40 12.72 5.98 1.37
C ARG A 40 11.43 6.14 0.56
N VAL A 41 11.18 7.31 -0.01
CA VAL A 41 9.98 7.55 -0.83
C VAL A 41 10.05 6.71 -2.11
N GLU A 42 11.21 6.67 -2.76
CA GLU A 42 11.48 5.85 -3.94
C GLU A 42 11.20 4.36 -3.67
N ASP A 43 11.77 3.81 -2.60
CA ASP A 43 11.60 2.40 -2.23
C ASP A 43 10.12 2.06 -1.95
N VAL A 44 9.42 2.94 -1.23
CA VAL A 44 7.99 2.76 -0.94
C VAL A 44 7.15 2.83 -2.21
N VAL A 45 7.37 3.83 -3.07
CA VAL A 45 6.63 3.99 -4.32
C VAL A 45 6.85 2.77 -5.21
N LYS A 46 8.11 2.38 -5.43
CA LYS A 46 8.44 1.19 -6.24
C LYS A 46 7.84 -0.08 -5.66
N GLY A 47 7.90 -0.27 -4.35
CA GLY A 47 7.33 -1.44 -3.68
C GLY A 47 5.80 -1.51 -3.83
N ILE A 48 5.09 -0.39 -3.69
CA ILE A 48 3.63 -0.34 -3.92
C ILE A 48 3.31 -0.62 -5.39
N THR A 49 4.04 0.00 -6.32
CA THR A 49 3.85 -0.22 -7.77
C THR A 49 4.06 -1.69 -8.15
N GLU A 50 5.10 -2.34 -7.63
CA GLU A 50 5.37 -3.76 -7.87
C GLU A 50 4.24 -4.65 -7.35
N VAL A 51 3.81 -4.44 -6.11
CA VAL A 51 2.72 -5.23 -5.52
C VAL A 51 1.42 -5.05 -6.28
N TYR A 52 1.10 -3.82 -6.71
CA TYR A 52 -0.09 -3.57 -7.52
C TYR A 52 -0.01 -4.26 -8.89
N ASN A 53 1.12 -4.13 -9.59
CA ASN A 53 1.29 -4.66 -10.95
C ASN A 53 1.35 -6.19 -11.01
N THR A 54 1.79 -6.83 -9.92
CA THR A 54 1.86 -8.30 -9.81
C THR A 54 0.61 -8.92 -9.17
N ALA A 55 -0.30 -8.11 -8.63
CA ALA A 55 -1.54 -8.55 -8.05
C ALA A 55 -2.54 -9.05 -9.11
N THR A 56 -3.41 -9.97 -8.70
CA THR A 56 -4.55 -10.39 -9.52
C THR A 56 -5.51 -9.22 -9.77
N LEU A 57 -6.37 -9.31 -10.80
CA LEU A 57 -7.34 -8.26 -11.10
C LEU A 57 -8.26 -7.94 -9.90
N GLN A 58 -8.71 -8.97 -9.18
CA GLN A 58 -9.53 -8.82 -7.99
C GLN A 58 -8.76 -8.13 -6.85
N GLU A 59 -7.49 -8.46 -6.65
CA GLU A 59 -6.65 -7.77 -5.67
C GLU A 59 -6.35 -6.32 -6.06
N GLN A 60 -6.16 -6.02 -7.35
CA GLN A 60 -6.00 -4.64 -7.82
C GLN A 60 -7.27 -3.81 -7.54
N GLN A 61 -8.45 -4.39 -7.77
CA GLN A 61 -9.72 -3.76 -7.43
C GLN A 61 -9.81 -3.54 -5.91
N LEU A 62 -9.48 -4.55 -5.11
CA LEU A 62 -9.46 -4.43 -3.65
C LEU A 62 -8.50 -3.32 -3.17
N ILE A 63 -7.31 -3.20 -3.77
CA ILE A 63 -6.35 -2.13 -3.44
C ILE A 63 -6.95 -0.75 -3.68
N LYS A 64 -7.54 -0.54 -4.86
CA LYS A 64 -8.20 0.73 -5.20
C LYS A 64 -9.28 1.07 -4.19
N MET A 65 -10.19 0.14 -3.95
CA MET A 65 -11.33 0.36 -3.07
C MET A 65 -10.90 0.61 -1.62
N LEU A 66 -9.89 -0.10 -1.11
CA LEU A 66 -9.41 0.05 0.27
C LEU A 66 -8.69 1.39 0.52
N TRP A 67 -7.77 1.78 -0.36
CA TRP A 67 -6.81 2.85 -0.06
C TRP A 67 -6.96 4.10 -0.89
N TRP A 68 -7.42 4.00 -2.14
CA TRP A 68 -7.48 5.14 -3.06
C TRP A 68 -8.89 5.73 -3.12
N ASP A 69 -9.90 4.87 -3.27
CA ASP A 69 -11.32 5.27 -3.26
C ASP A 69 -11.89 5.29 -1.84
N LYS A 70 -11.24 4.59 -0.90
CA LYS A 70 -11.54 4.56 0.55
C LYS A 70 -12.99 4.16 0.86
N HIS A 71 -13.49 3.14 0.15
CA HIS A 71 -14.81 2.57 0.40
C HIS A 71 -14.87 1.83 1.74
N PRO A 72 -16.04 1.83 2.40
CA PRO A 72 -16.24 1.04 3.62
C PRO A 72 -16.32 -0.47 3.31
N TYR A 73 -16.02 -1.30 4.31
CA TYR A 73 -15.83 -2.75 4.11
C TYR A 73 -17.08 -3.49 3.66
N ASP A 74 -18.26 -3.05 4.09
CA ASP A 74 -19.55 -3.58 3.67
C ASP A 74 -19.77 -3.39 2.16
N ILE A 75 -19.46 -2.21 1.62
CA ILE A 75 -19.54 -1.93 0.18
C ILE A 75 -18.52 -2.75 -0.59
N ILE A 76 -17.29 -2.87 -0.09
CA ILE A 76 -16.25 -3.70 -0.73
C ILE A 76 -16.67 -5.18 -0.74
N ALA A 77 -17.21 -5.67 0.38
CA ALA A 77 -17.68 -7.04 0.53
C ALA A 77 -18.78 -7.37 -0.49
N ASP A 78 -19.76 -6.46 -0.63
CA ASP A 78 -20.85 -6.60 -1.59
C ASP A 78 -20.35 -6.59 -3.05
N VAL A 79 -19.55 -5.60 -3.42
CA VAL A 79 -19.03 -5.44 -4.80
C VAL A 79 -18.14 -6.61 -5.23
N LEU A 80 -17.28 -7.09 -4.33
CA LEU A 80 -16.34 -8.17 -4.64
C LEU A 80 -16.90 -9.57 -4.34
N GLY A 81 -18.10 -9.67 -3.76
CA GLY A 81 -18.71 -10.94 -3.38
C GLY A 81 -17.90 -11.72 -2.34
N ILE A 82 -17.24 -11.03 -1.40
CA ILE A 82 -16.38 -11.62 -0.36
C ILE A 82 -16.78 -11.14 1.03
N THR A 83 -16.29 -11.77 2.08
CA THR A 83 -16.59 -11.37 3.46
C THR A 83 -15.64 -10.25 3.95
N GLU A 84 -16.09 -9.45 4.93
CA GLU A 84 -15.21 -8.49 5.60
C GLU A 84 -13.96 -9.15 6.22
N ASN A 85 -14.08 -10.39 6.71
CA ASN A 85 -12.93 -11.12 7.25
C ASN A 85 -11.93 -11.46 6.14
N THR A 86 -12.41 -11.85 4.95
CA THR A 86 -11.56 -12.04 3.78
C THR A 86 -10.84 -10.75 3.41
N ILE A 87 -11.54 -9.60 3.46
CA ILE A 87 -10.94 -8.28 3.21
C ILE A 87 -9.84 -7.97 4.23
N LYS A 88 -10.08 -8.21 5.53
CA LYS A 88 -9.08 -8.00 6.60
C LYS A 88 -7.82 -8.84 6.36
N HIS A 89 -7.97 -10.12 6.05
CA HIS A 89 -6.84 -11.00 5.75
C HIS A 89 -6.09 -10.58 4.48
N ALA A 90 -6.81 -10.24 3.41
CA ALA A 90 -6.20 -9.76 2.17
C ALA A 90 -5.44 -8.44 2.38
N ARG A 91 -6.01 -7.51 3.17
CA ARG A 91 -5.35 -6.25 3.55
C ARG A 91 -4.02 -6.50 4.23
N GLU A 92 -3.97 -7.39 5.23
CA GLU A 92 -2.73 -7.75 5.90
C GLU A 92 -1.71 -8.39 4.95
N ALA A 93 -2.16 -9.30 4.08
CA ALA A 93 -1.30 -9.97 3.11
C ALA A 93 -0.69 -8.99 2.09
N ILE A 94 -1.49 -8.03 1.60
CA ILE A 94 -1.03 -6.96 0.72
C ILE A 94 0.03 -6.11 1.43
N LEU A 95 -0.22 -5.65 2.66
CA LEU A 95 0.74 -4.82 3.39
C LEU A 95 2.05 -5.57 3.70
N ARG A 96 1.99 -6.89 3.96
CA ARG A 96 3.20 -7.73 4.08
C ARG A 96 4.01 -7.78 2.79
N ARG A 97 3.35 -7.89 1.63
CA ARG A 97 4.04 -7.84 0.32
C ARG A 97 4.67 -6.48 0.08
N VAL A 98 3.96 -5.39 0.40
CA VAL A 98 4.49 -4.03 0.27
C VAL A 98 5.74 -3.86 1.13
N ALA A 99 5.69 -4.25 2.40
CA ALA A 99 6.83 -4.15 3.30
C ALA A 99 8.07 -4.90 2.79
N LYS A 100 7.86 -6.07 2.16
CA LYS A 100 8.94 -6.85 1.55
C LYS A 100 9.50 -6.19 0.29
N ALA A 101 8.63 -5.62 -0.54
CA ALA A 101 9.03 -4.99 -1.81
C ALA A 101 9.68 -3.60 -1.59
N SER A 102 9.32 -2.88 -0.53
CA SER A 102 9.85 -1.55 -0.22
C SER A 102 11.07 -1.53 0.70
N VAL A 103 11.70 -2.69 0.94
CA VAL A 103 12.86 -2.83 1.85
C VAL A 103 12.60 -2.18 3.23
N TYR A 104 11.34 -2.17 3.67
CA TYR A 104 10.94 -1.57 4.94
C TYR A 104 11.43 -2.40 6.14
N ILE A 105 11.79 -3.68 5.92
CA ILE A 105 12.23 -4.65 6.94
C ILE A 105 13.41 -5.50 6.46
#